data_AF-A0AAW1X1H8-F1
#
_entry.id   AF-A0AAW1X1H8-F1
#
_cell.length_a   1.000
_cell.length_b   1.000
_cell.length_c   1.000
_cell.angle_alpha   90.00
_cell.angle_beta   90.00
_cell.angle_gamma   90.00
#
_symmetry.space_group_name_H-M   'P 1'
#
loop_
_entity.id
_entity.type
_entity.pdbx_description
1 polymer ?
#
loop_
_entity_poly.entity_id
_entity_poly.type
_entity_poly.pdbx_seq_one_letter_code
_entity_poly.pdbx_strand_id
1 'polypeptide(L)'
;MMRFMRFQVEYVKKLIQQAGVVAVPGCGFFHSVTSVEKLSQEGYSYQDRYIRFAFCKSDRTLASAAQKLEELLDAAGCLKLQ
;
A
#
# COMPACT_ATOMS: atom_id res chain seq x y z
N MET A 1 -20.61 15.25 0.27
CA MET A 1 -19.36 15.02 -0.49
C MET A 1 -18.75 13.70 -0.02
N MET A 2 -19.03 12.59 -0.69
CA MET A 2 -18.41 11.29 -0.38
C MET A 2 -16.97 11.33 -0.85
N ARG A 3 -16.02 11.35 0.09
CA ARG A 3 -14.59 11.25 -0.22
C ARG A 3 -14.33 9.76 -0.49
N PHE A 4 -14.16 9.38 -1.76
CA PHE A 4 -13.65 8.05 -2.11
C PHE A 4 -12.24 7.94 -1.52
N MET A 5 -12.13 7.29 -0.37
CA MET A 5 -10.83 7.04 0.25
C MET A 5 -10.17 5.90 -0.52
N ARG A 6 -9.02 6.17 -1.15
CA ARG A 6 -8.36 5.20 -2.04
C ARG A 6 -7.90 3.99 -1.22
N PHE A 7 -8.12 2.78 -1.75
CA PHE A 7 -7.84 1.50 -1.09
C PHE A 7 -6.45 1.45 -0.46
N GLN A 8 -5.41 1.80 -1.22
CA GLN A 8 -4.03 1.89 -0.75
C GLN A 8 -3.80 2.81 0.46
N VAL A 9 -4.56 3.90 0.61
CA VAL A 9 -4.41 4.83 1.75
C VAL A 9 -4.94 4.17 3.02
N GLU A 10 -6.09 3.51 2.95
CA GLU A 10 -6.62 2.72 4.07
C GLU A 10 -5.72 1.52 4.38
N TYR A 11 -5.18 0.86 3.35
CA TYR A 11 -4.25 -0.24 3.52
C TYR A 11 -2.99 0.19 4.30
N VAL A 12 -2.37 1.31 3.90
CA VAL A 12 -1.21 1.89 4.61
C VAL A 12 -1.58 2.29 6.04
N LYS A 13 -2.76 2.87 6.26
CA LYS A 13 -3.23 3.23 7.61
C LYS A 13 -3.31 2.00 8.51
N LYS A 14 -3.89 0.90 8.02
CA LYS A 14 -3.94 -0.37 8.77
C LYS A 14 -2.56 -0.97 9.00
N LEU A 15 -1.66 -0.88 8.02
CA LEU A 15 -0.26 -1.33 8.17
C LEU A 15 0.45 -0.58 9.30
N ILE A 16 0.25 0.72 9.40
CA ILE A 16 0.81 1.54 10.48
C ILE A 16 0.18 1.15 11.82
N GLN A 17 -1.14 0.97 11.87
CA GLN A 17 -1.86 0.68 13.11
C GLN A 17 -1.54 -0.73 13.66
N GLN A 18 -1.42 -1.73 12.79
CA GLN A 18 -1.27 -3.14 13.20
C GLN A 18 0.19 -3.58 13.23
N ALA A 19 1.01 -3.16 12.26
CA ALA A 19 2.42 -3.55 12.17
C ALA A 19 3.37 -2.48 12.73
N GLY A 20 2.93 -1.24 12.91
CA GLY A 20 3.83 -0.12 13.17
C GLY A 20 4.86 0.11 12.05
N VAL A 21 4.54 -0.34 10.82
CA VAL A 21 5.39 -0.20 9.64
C VAL A 21 4.75 0.81 8.69
N VAL A 22 5.54 1.77 8.21
CA VAL A 22 5.08 2.80 7.27
C VAL A 22 5.47 2.43 5.85
N ALA A 23 4.52 2.61 4.92
CA ALA A 23 4.74 2.59 3.49
C ALA A 23 4.11 3.84 2.85
N VAL A 24 4.52 4.18 1.63
CA VAL A 24 3.95 5.32 0.89
C VAL A 24 2.89 4.82 -0.10
N PRO A 25 1.68 5.38 -0.12
CA PRO A 25 0.69 5.08 -1.17
C PRO A 25 1.24 5.42 -2.57
N GLY A 26 1.11 4.47 -3.49
CA GLY A 26 1.50 4.57 -4.89
C GLY A 26 0.77 5.63 -5.71
N CYS A 27 -0.47 6.02 -5.36
CA CYS A 27 -1.30 6.93 -6.18
C CYS A 27 -0.62 8.25 -6.58
N GLY A 28 0.32 8.75 -5.78
CA GLY A 28 1.03 10.00 -6.08
C GLY A 28 2.14 9.86 -7.13
N PHE A 29 2.47 8.63 -7.54
CA PHE A 29 3.58 8.34 -8.46
C PHE A 29 3.13 8.00 -9.88
N PHE A 30 1.84 7.77 -10.08
CA PHE A 30 1.30 7.48 -11.40
C PHE A 30 0.75 8.75 -12.03
N HIS A 31 0.89 8.87 -13.35
CA HIS A 31 0.21 9.93 -14.09
C HIS A 31 -1.30 9.75 -13.93
N SER A 32 -1.99 10.83 -13.56
CA SER A 32 -3.45 10.85 -13.58
C SER A 32 -3.88 10.66 -15.03
N VAL A 33 -4.52 9.53 -15.32
CA VAL A 33 -5.13 9.25 -16.61
C VAL A 33 -6.14 10.38 -16.88
N THR A 34 -5.79 11.36 -17.71
CA THR A 34 -6.73 12.40 -18.13
C THR A 34 -7.91 11.73 -18.84
N SER A 35 -9.10 12.29 -18.70
CA SER A 35 -10.41 11.69 -19.02
C SER A 35 -10.60 11.08 -20.42
N VAL A 36 -9.63 11.19 -21.33
CA VAL A 36 -9.68 10.65 -22.69
C VAL A 36 -9.37 9.14 -22.73
N GLU A 37 -8.58 8.63 -21.78
CA GLU A 37 -8.25 7.19 -21.66
C GLU A 37 -9.22 6.42 -20.72
N LYS A 38 -10.28 7.08 -20.23
CA LYS A 38 -11.29 6.51 -19.29
C LYS A 38 -12.11 5.34 -19.82
N LEU A 39 -11.98 4.98 -21.10
CA LEU A 39 -12.79 3.94 -21.72
C LEU A 39 -12.35 2.53 -21.35
N SER A 40 -11.14 2.32 -20.82
CA SER A 40 -10.75 1.06 -20.19
C SER A 40 -10.81 1.20 -18.67
N GLN A 41 -11.89 0.71 -18.05
CA GLN A 41 -12.04 0.63 -16.58
C GLN A 41 -10.85 -0.08 -15.89
N GLU A 42 -10.08 -0.87 -16.63
CA GLU A 42 -8.89 -1.59 -16.16
C GLU A 42 -7.72 -0.66 -15.77
N GLY A 43 -7.59 0.50 -16.42
CA GLY A 43 -6.47 1.43 -16.19
C GLY A 43 -6.51 2.17 -14.86
N TYR A 44 -7.70 2.42 -14.31
CA TYR A 44 -7.83 3.08 -12.99
C TYR A 44 -7.54 2.13 -11.82
N SER A 45 -7.69 0.82 -12.04
CA SER A 45 -7.55 -0.19 -10.99
C SER A 45 -6.11 -0.38 -10.52
N TYR A 46 -5.12 -0.35 -11.42
CA TYR A 46 -3.77 -0.75 -11.05
C TYR A 46 -3.07 0.26 -10.14
N GLN A 47 -3.25 1.55 -10.38
CA GLN A 47 -2.59 2.64 -9.64
C GLN A 47 -2.98 2.66 -8.16
N ASP A 48 -4.13 2.08 -7.83
CA ASP A 48 -4.68 1.99 -6.48
C ASP A 48 -4.23 0.76 -5.68
N ARG A 49 -3.40 -0.11 -6.28
CA ARG A 49 -2.90 -1.35 -5.66
C ARG A 49 -1.47 -1.27 -5.14
N TYR A 50 -0.71 -0.24 -5.47
CA TYR A 50 0.71 -0.17 -5.14
C TYR A 50 0.98 0.64 -3.88
N ILE A 51 1.91 0.17 -3.06
CA ILE A 51 2.55 0.91 -1.97
C ILE A 51 4.07 0.78 -2.13
N ARG A 52 4.84 1.70 -1.53
CA ARG A 52 6.31 1.71 -1.64
C ARG A 52 6.98 1.68 -0.28
N PHE A 53 7.99 0.83 -0.15
CA PHE A 53 8.95 0.84 0.95
C PHE A 53 10.25 1.51 0.51
N ALA A 54 10.94 2.13 1.47
CA ALA A 54 12.28 2.65 1.28
C ALA A 54 13.27 1.84 2.12
N PHE A 55 14.23 1.20 1.48
CA PHE A 55 15.20 0.31 2.12
C PHE A 55 16.46 1.05 2.62
N CYS A 56 16.47 2.39 2.58
CA CYS A 56 17.57 3.23 3.05
C CYS A 56 17.56 3.38 4.59
N LYS A 57 17.57 2.27 5.31
CA LYS A 57 17.57 2.18 6.78
C LYS A 57 18.63 1.16 7.21
N SER A 58 18.93 1.10 8.51
CA SER A 58 19.87 0.10 9.02
C SER A 58 19.29 -1.31 8.88
N ASP A 59 20.16 -2.31 8.76
CA ASP A 59 19.75 -3.72 8.68
C ASP A 59 18.86 -4.11 9.86
N ARG A 60 19.16 -3.60 11.06
CA ARG A 60 18.33 -3.79 12.26
C ARG A 60 16.90 -3.28 12.05
N THR A 61 16.73 -2.10 11.47
CA THR A 61 15.41 -1.54 11.19
C THR A 61 14.68 -2.34 10.12
N LEU A 62 15.37 -2.76 9.05
CA LEU A 62 14.78 -3.57 7.98
C LEU A 62 14.35 -4.94 8.49
N ALA A 63 15.19 -5.62 9.29
CA ALA A 63 14.87 -6.90 9.90
C ALA A 63 13.69 -6.79 10.88
N SER A 64 13.66 -5.75 11.72
CA SER A 64 12.52 -5.52 12.62
C SER A 64 11.22 -5.26 11.85
N ALA A 65 11.27 -4.50 10.75
CA ALA A 65 10.11 -4.27 9.91
C ALA A 65 9.63 -5.56 9.24
N ALA A 66 10.54 -6.39 8.72
CA ALA A 66 10.22 -7.68 8.11
C ALA A 66 9.53 -8.62 9.12
N GLN A 67 10.07 -8.74 10.33
CA GLN A 67 9.49 -9.58 11.38
C GLN A 67 8.05 -9.15 11.71
N LYS A 68 7.79 -7.85 11.88
CA LYS A 68 6.43 -7.33 12.17
C LYS A 68 5.45 -7.56 11.02
N LEU A 69 5.93 -7.58 9.78
CA LEU A 69 5.10 -7.93 8.63
C LEU A 69 4.81 -9.43 8.60
N GLU A 70 5.79 -10.28 8.93
CA GLU A 70 5.66 -11.73 8.99
C GLU A 70 4.61 -12.17 10.03
N GLU A 71 4.57 -11.52 11.20
CA GLU A 71 3.58 -11.75 12.26
C GLU A 71 2.13 -11.49 11.81
N LEU A 72 1.92 -10.75 10.72
CA LEU A 72 0.61 -10.42 10.15
C LEU A 72 0.27 -11.21 8.88
N LEU A 73 1.12 -12.16 8.46
CA LEU A 73 0.83 -13.02 7.32
C LEU A 73 -0.20 -14.08 7.71
N ASP A 74 -1.13 -14.34 6.79
CA ASP A 74 -1.98 -15.52 6.86
C ASP A 74 -1.30 -16.76 6.27
N ALA A 75 -2.00 -17.90 6.30
CA ALA A 75 -1.49 -19.17 5.77
C ALA A 75 -1.21 -19.15 4.26
N ALA A 76 -1.75 -18.17 3.51
CA ALA A 76 -1.47 -17.97 2.09
C ALA A 76 -0.28 -17.02 1.85
N GLY A 77 0.34 -16.48 2.91
CA GLY A 77 1.41 -15.50 2.80
C GLY A 77 0.90 -14.10 2.46
N CYS A 78 -0.38 -13.81 2.71
CA CYS A 78 -0.97 -12.49 2.50
C CYS A 78 -1.04 -11.72 3.81
N LEU A 79 -0.73 -10.43 3.78
CA LEU A 79 -0.89 -9.54 4.94
C LEU A 79 -2.37 -9.40 5.31
N LYS A 80 -2.75 -9.93 6.48
CA LYS A 80 -4.12 -9.92 6.98
C LYS A 80 -4.36 -8.69 7.85
N LEU A 81 -4.63 -7.56 7.19
CA LEU A 81 -4.91 -6.30 7.86
C LEU A 81 -6.42 -6.18 8.21
N GLN A 82 -6.75 -6.32 9.50
CA GLN A 82 -8.14 -6.27 9.99
C GLN A 82 -8.79 -4.89 9.85
#